data_AF-A0A7V9QBF4-F1
#
_entry.id   AF-A0A7V9QBF4-F1
#
_cell.length_a   1.000
_cell.length_b   1.000
_cell.length_c   1.000
_cell.angle_alpha   90.00
_cell.angle_beta   90.00
_cell.angle_gamma   90.00
#
_symmetry.space_group_name_H-M   'P 1'
#
loop_
_entity.id
_entity.type
_entity.pdbx_description
1 polymer ?
#
loop_
_entity_poly.entity_id
_entity_poly.type
_entity_poly.pdbx_seq_one_letter_code
_entity_poly.pdbx_strand_id
1 'polypeptide(L)'
;GILLGWEVSDDEWQKGLETALSEPYIVQERISIPSEPYPSMEGGEVRIVDRILDTAPFVFNGAYMDGCMTRLSTESLVNVTAGGGSSLATFLVEQR
;
A
#
# COMPACT_ATOMS: atom_id res chain seq x y z
N GLY A 1 6.95 -6.55 12.19
CA GLY A 1 7.33 -5.88 10.92
C GLY A 1 6.69 -6.59 9.75
N ILE A 2 6.86 -6.10 8.52
CA ILE A 2 6.39 -6.75 7.28
C ILE A 2 7.61 -7.18 6.48
N LEU A 3 7.61 -8.42 5.99
CA LEU A 3 8.63 -8.98 5.10
C LEU A 3 7.96 -9.32 3.78
N LEU A 4 8.38 -8.68 2.69
CA LEU A 4 7.86 -8.93 1.35
C LEU A 4 8.71 -10.02 0.70
N GLY A 5 8.18 -11.25 0.63
CA GLY A 5 8.94 -12.41 0.17
C GLY A 5 9.54 -12.28 -1.24
N TRP A 6 9.01 -11.38 -2.08
CA TRP A 6 9.52 -11.12 -3.44
C TRP A 6 10.59 -10.01 -3.51
N GLU A 7 10.89 -9.34 -2.39
CA GLU A 7 11.91 -8.28 -2.33
C GLU A 7 13.15 -8.71 -1.53
N VAL A 8 13.15 -9.93 -0.99
CA VAL A 8 14.22 -10.48 -0.16
C VAL A 8 14.79 -11.74 -0.77
N SER A 9 15.98 -12.12 -0.34
CA SER A 9 16.60 -13.39 -0.72
C SER A 9 15.88 -14.59 -0.11
N ASP A 10 16.08 -15.78 -0.69
CA ASP A 10 15.54 -17.04 -0.17
C ASP A 10 15.97 -17.28 1.29
N ASP A 11 17.23 -16.98 1.64
CA ASP A 11 17.76 -17.13 2.99
C ASP A 11 17.07 -16.18 3.99
N GLU A 12 16.82 -14.93 3.60
CA GLU A 12 16.07 -13.97 4.41
C GLU A 12 14.61 -14.39 4.57
N TRP A 13 14.02 -14.94 3.51
CA TRP A 13 12.68 -15.48 3.53
C TRP A 13 12.55 -16.67 4.50
N GLN A 14 13.46 -17.64 4.45
CA GLN A 14 13.45 -18.80 5.37
C GLN A 14 13.58 -18.36 6.84
N LYS A 15 14.50 -17.44 7.15
CA LYS A 15 14.63 -16.87 8.51
C LYS A 15 13.36 -16.17 8.98
N GLY A 16 12.69 -15.46 8.07
CA GLY A 16 11.39 -14.84 8.33
C GLY A 16 10.31 -15.87 8.70
N LEU A 17 10.26 -16.99 7.98
CA LEU A 17 9.33 -18.09 8.27
C LEU A 17 9.64 -18.78 9.60
N GLU A 18 10.92 -19.04 9.91
CA GLU A 18 11.33 -19.59 11.20
C GLU A 18 10.87 -18.70 12.37
N THR A 19 11.05 -17.38 12.23
CA THR A 19 10.58 -16.40 13.22
C THR A 19 9.05 -16.42 13.35
N ALA A 20 8.34 -16.50 12.22
CA ALA A 20 6.88 -16.52 12.18
C ALA A 20 6.26 -17.78 12.80
N LEU A 21 7.02 -18.89 12.92
CA LEU A 21 6.58 -20.09 13.61
C LEU A 21 6.69 -19.98 15.14
N SER A 22 7.60 -19.15 15.65
CA SER A 22 7.81 -18.96 17.09
C SER A 22 7.06 -17.78 17.68
N GLU A 23 6.67 -16.81 16.85
CA GLU A 23 6.09 -15.53 17.28
C GLU A 23 4.76 -15.25 16.55
N PRO A 24 3.91 -14.33 17.03
CA PRO A 24 2.62 -14.02 16.40
C PRO A 24 2.77 -13.34 15.03
N TYR A 25 2.75 -14.14 13.97
CA TYR A 25 2.77 -13.69 12.59
C TYR A 25 1.66 -14.37 11.78
N ILE A 26 1.32 -13.74 10.65
CA ILE A 26 0.53 -14.37 9.59
C ILE A 26 1.34 -14.38 8.30
N VAL A 27 1.09 -15.37 7.45
CA VAL A 27 1.58 -15.40 6.07
C VAL A 27 0.39 -15.17 5.16
N GLN A 28 0.55 -14.30 4.18
CA GLN A 28 -0.45 -14.00 3.18
C GLN A 28 0.15 -14.18 1.79
N GLU A 29 -0.64 -14.73 0.87
CA GLU A 29 -0.26 -14.78 -0.54
C GLU A 29 -0.08 -13.36 -1.09
N ARG A 30 0.96 -13.17 -1.91
CA ARG A 30 1.18 -11.91 -2.61
C ARG A 30 -0.02 -11.60 -3.50
N ILE A 31 -0.53 -10.39 -3.38
CA ILE A 31 -1.43 -9.81 -4.37
C ILE A 31 -0.66 -8.85 -5.27
N SER A 32 -1.08 -8.75 -6.54
CA SER A 32 -0.63 -7.67 -7.41
C SER A 32 -1.40 -6.41 -7.07
N ILE A 33 -0.69 -5.38 -6.59
CA ILE A 33 -1.28 -4.06 -6.35
C ILE A 33 -1.15 -3.25 -7.64
N PRO A 34 -2.23 -2.61 -8.13
CA PRO A 34 -2.17 -1.78 -9.32
C PRO A 34 -1.22 -0.61 -9.11
N SER A 35 -0.54 -0.26 -10.19
CA SER A 35 0.31 0.93 -10.29
C SER A 35 -0.24 1.79 -11.42
N GLU A 36 -0.45 3.06 -11.15
CA GLU A 36 -1.05 4.02 -12.08
C GLU A 36 -0.27 5.34 -12.07
N PRO A 37 -0.31 6.11 -13.17
CA PRO A 37 0.39 7.39 -13.25
C PRO A 37 -0.31 8.48 -12.41
N TYR A 38 0.43 9.09 -11.47
CA TYR A 38 -0.04 10.21 -10.66
C TYR A 38 0.88 11.43 -10.78
N PRO A 39 0.33 12.66 -10.67
CA PRO A 39 1.14 13.87 -10.62
C PRO A 39 1.86 14.02 -9.27
N SER A 40 3.15 14.34 -9.34
CA SER A 40 4.06 14.58 -8.21
C SER A 40 4.80 15.90 -8.42
N MET A 41 5.02 16.68 -7.36
CA MET A 41 5.90 17.85 -7.43
C MET A 41 7.32 17.46 -7.04
N GLU A 42 8.23 17.50 -8.00
CA GLU A 42 9.63 17.10 -7.82
C GLU A 42 10.54 18.21 -8.36
N GLY A 43 11.39 18.77 -7.50
CA GLY A 43 12.32 19.82 -7.91
C GLY A 43 11.66 21.11 -8.45
N GLY A 44 10.41 21.38 -8.08
CA GLY A 44 9.65 22.53 -8.57
C GLY A 44 8.93 22.31 -9.91
N GLU A 45 8.96 21.08 -10.45
CA GLU A 45 8.24 20.69 -11.66
C GLU A 45 7.20 19.61 -11.38
N VAL A 46 6.08 19.64 -12.11
CA VAL A 46 5.10 18.54 -12.10
C VAL A 46 5.66 17.39 -12.93
N ARG A 47 5.74 16.20 -12.33
CA ARG A 47 6.10 14.96 -13.01
C ARG A 47 4.97 13.95 -12.85
N ILE A 48 4.68 13.24 -13.93
CA ILE A 48 3.77 12.09 -13.89
C ILE A 48 4.62 10.85 -13.67
N VAL A 49 4.39 10.18 -12.54
CA VAL A 49 5.16 8.99 -12.14
C VAL A 49 4.20 7.91 -11.68
N ASP A 50 4.56 6.67 -11.95
CA ASP A 50 3.79 5.51 -11.51
C ASP A 50 3.84 5.38 -9.99
N ARG A 51 2.66 5.20 -9.38
CA ARG A 51 2.49 5.02 -7.94
C ARG A 51 1.57 3.83 -7.68
N ILE A 52 1.88 3.09 -6.64
CA ILE A 52 0.99 2.08 -6.09
C ILE A 52 -0.15 2.77 -5.34
N LEU A 53 -1.38 2.28 -5.53
CA LEU A 53 -2.59 2.79 -4.92
C LEU A 53 -3.12 1.84 -3.84
N ASP A 54 -3.41 2.38 -2.66
CA ASP A 54 -4.09 1.66 -1.57
C ASP A 54 -5.34 2.43 -1.13
N THR A 55 -6.49 1.78 -1.18
CA THR A 55 -7.79 2.35 -0.78
C THR A 55 -8.25 1.69 0.51
N ALA A 56 -8.54 2.51 1.51
CA ALA A 56 -8.99 2.09 2.84
C ALA A 56 -10.37 2.73 3.14
N PRO A 57 -11.47 2.05 2.79
CA PRO A 57 -12.82 2.45 3.16
C PRO A 57 -13.01 2.51 4.68
N PHE A 58 -13.74 3.52 5.17
CA PHE A 58 -14.17 3.55 6.57
C PHE A 58 -15.52 2.83 6.71
N VAL A 59 -15.58 1.77 7.50
CA VAL A 59 -16.80 1.00 7.77
C VAL A 59 -17.34 1.33 9.15
N PHE A 60 -18.61 1.74 9.23
CA PHE A 60 -19.29 2.13 10.46
C PHE A 60 -20.23 1.03 10.93
N ASN A 61 -20.09 0.65 12.21
CA ASN A 61 -20.90 -0.37 12.89
C ASN A 61 -20.98 -1.73 12.16
N GLY A 62 -20.02 -2.02 11.27
CA GLY A 62 -20.05 -3.21 10.41
C GLY A 62 -21.20 -3.24 9.39
N ALA A 63 -21.89 -2.11 9.19
CA ALA A 63 -23.14 -2.05 8.44
C ALA A 63 -23.04 -1.28 7.13
N TYR A 64 -22.26 -0.20 7.09
CA TYR A 64 -22.10 0.63 5.89
C TYR A 64 -20.71 1.25 5.81
N MET A 65 -20.30 1.60 4.60
CA MET A 65 -19.11 2.39 4.34
C MET A 65 -19.49 3.87 4.25
N ASP A 66 -18.68 4.77 4.82
CA ASP A 66 -18.78 6.20 4.57
C ASP A 66 -17.38 6.84 4.48
N GLY A 67 -17.02 7.34 3.30
CA GLY A 67 -15.69 7.85 3.01
C GLY A 67 -14.61 6.78 2.78
N CYS A 68 -13.49 7.22 2.21
CA CYS A 68 -12.34 6.37 1.90
C CYS A 68 -11.05 7.17 2.05
N MET A 69 -10.07 6.61 2.76
CA MET A 69 -8.70 7.10 2.73
C MET A 69 -7.96 6.43 1.57
N THR A 70 -7.29 7.23 0.75
CA THR A 70 -6.44 6.71 -0.32
C THR A 70 -5.00 7.10 -0.05
N ARG A 71 -4.08 6.14 -0.22
CA ARG A 71 -2.64 6.33 -0.09
C ARG A 71 -1.96 5.97 -1.40
N LEU A 72 -0.99 6.79 -1.79
CA LEU A 72 -0.04 6.46 -2.84
C LEU A 72 1.30 6.06 -2.23
N SER A 73 2.07 5.26 -2.95
CA SER A 73 3.46 4.93 -2.58
C SER A 73 4.34 4.74 -3.83
N THR A 74 5.63 5.05 -3.69
CA THR A 74 6.68 4.61 -4.64
C THR A 74 7.24 3.23 -4.31
N GLU A 75 6.95 2.72 -3.12
CA GLU A 75 7.48 1.46 -2.60
C GLU A 75 6.38 0.41 -2.50
N SER A 76 6.75 -0.87 -2.62
CA SER A 76 5.83 -2.01 -2.51
C SER A 76 5.13 -2.09 -1.15
N LEU A 77 5.69 -1.46 -0.11
CA LEU A 77 5.07 -1.35 1.19
C LEU A 77 4.34 -0.01 1.32
N VAL A 78 3.02 -0.03 1.26
CA VAL A 78 2.19 1.18 1.40
C VAL A 78 1.91 1.44 2.90
N ASN A 79 2.92 1.87 3.66
CA ASN A 79 2.76 2.29 5.05
C ASN A 79 3.11 3.78 5.25
N VAL A 80 2.81 4.34 6.42
CA VAL A 80 2.98 5.77 6.72
C VAL A 80 4.44 6.26 6.76
N THR A 81 5.41 5.36 6.70
CA THR A 81 6.84 5.67 6.70
C THR A 81 7.51 5.44 5.35
N ALA A 82 6.80 4.88 4.37
CA ALA A 82 7.33 4.61 3.04
C ALA A 82 7.49 5.92 2.26
N GLY A 83 8.67 6.10 1.66
CA GLY A 83 9.05 7.35 1.01
C GLY A 83 8.12 7.73 -0.13
N GLY A 84 7.78 9.02 -0.24
CA GLY A 84 6.89 9.53 -1.27
C GLY A 84 5.42 9.19 -1.06
N GLY A 85 5.06 8.62 0.09
CA GLY A 85 3.68 8.32 0.44
C GLY A 85 2.85 9.60 0.65
N SER A 86 1.69 9.68 0.00
CA SER A 86 0.76 10.81 0.15
C SER A 86 -0.65 10.29 0.40
N SER A 87 -1.34 10.90 1.37
CA SER A 87 -2.79 10.70 1.54
C SER A 87 -3.52 11.63 0.57
N LEU A 88 -4.33 11.05 -0.30
CA LEU A 88 -5.08 11.79 -1.30
C LEU A 88 -6.58 11.81 -1.00
N ALA A 89 -7.25 12.84 -1.48
CA ALA A 89 -8.70 12.90 -1.48
C ALA A 89 -9.27 11.85 -2.44
N THR A 90 -10.29 11.12 -1.97
CA THR A 90 -11.01 10.13 -2.77
C THR A 90 -12.40 10.67 -3.06
N PHE A 91 -12.79 10.69 -4.33
CA PHE A 91 -14.11 11.15 -4.75
C PHE A 91 -14.88 10.00 -5.38
N LEU A 92 -16.09 9.74 -4.89
CA LEU A 92 -17.04 8.88 -5.57
C LEU A 92 -17.69 9.69 -6.69
N VAL A 93 -17.60 9.20 -7.92
CA VAL A 93 -18.24 9.82 -9.09
C VAL A 93 -19.37 8.92 -9.58
N GLU A 94 -20.56 9.50 -9.77
CA GLU A 94 -21.70 8.82 -10.39
C GLU A 94 -21.93 9.33 -11.82
N GLN A 95 -22.52 8.49 -12.67
CA GLN A 95 -22.93 8.95 -14.00
C GLN A 95 -24.01 10.03 -13.87
N ARG A 96 -23.88 11.06 -14.70
CA ARG A 96 -24.86 12.14 -14.85
C ARG A 96 -26.05 11.72 -15.71
#